data_AF-A0A9D5M957-F1
#
_entry.id   AF-A0A9D5M957-F1
#
_cell.length_a   1.000
_cell.length_b   1.000
_cell.length_c   1.000
_cell.angle_alpha   90.00
_cell.angle_beta   90.00
_cell.angle_gamma   90.00
#
_symmetry.space_group_name_H-M   'P 1'
#
loop_
_entity.id
_entity.type
_entity.pdbx_description
1 polymer ?
#
loop_
_entity_poly.entity_id
_entity_poly.type
_entity_poly.pdbx_seq_one_letter_code
_entity_poly.pdbx_strand_id
1 'polypeptide(L)'
;MKSYLLSVVITSVLIALSELIIPQGKLKSVVNVIFTVVLLISIISPITEIDLDEAISVFNPTESEVVLDGNAENYLTSKIKDYYEKEFKIKLLGEDLVAEKIIVEINRMEIMKIQIYLSNLVIPENNEHINNIVIQNYVAEILGVDGQKVEIYA
;
A
#
# COMPACT_ATOMS: atom_id res chain seq x y z
N MET A 1 23.00 -16.87 4.64
CA MET A 1 24.05 -16.80 3.57
C MET A 1 25.26 -17.73 3.74
N LYS A 2 25.95 -17.82 4.89
CA LYS A 2 27.20 -18.61 4.97
C LYS A 2 27.04 -20.13 4.77
N SER A 3 25.90 -20.70 5.17
CA SER A 3 25.63 -22.14 5.07
C SER A 3 25.34 -22.61 3.62
N TYR A 4 24.67 -21.81 2.79
CA TYR A 4 24.37 -22.21 1.41
C TYR A 4 25.64 -22.23 0.54
N LEU A 5 26.53 -21.23 0.70
CA LEU A 5 27.82 -21.21 0.00
C LEU A 5 28.64 -22.45 0.36
N LEU A 6 28.60 -22.84 1.64
CA LEU A 6 29.23 -24.08 2.09
C LEU A 6 28.62 -25.32 1.40
N SER A 7 27.29 -25.39 1.29
CA SER A 7 26.60 -26.49 0.60
C SER A 7 26.96 -26.57 -0.88
N VAL A 8 26.99 -25.44 -1.59
CA VAL A 8 27.40 -25.40 -3.02
C VAL A 8 28.85 -25.87 -3.19
N VAL A 9 29.76 -25.43 -2.31
CA VAL A 9 31.16 -25.84 -2.34
C VAL A 9 31.31 -27.34 -2.03
N ILE A 10 30.62 -27.85 -1.01
CA ILE A 10 30.66 -29.28 -0.66
C ILE A 10 30.13 -30.15 -1.80
N THR A 11 29.00 -29.79 -2.41
CA THR A 11 28.43 -30.52 -3.54
C THR A 11 29.35 -30.51 -4.76
N SER A 12 30.01 -29.37 -5.03
CA SER A 12 30.98 -29.25 -6.12
C SER A 12 32.21 -30.14 -5.90
N VAL A 13 32.71 -30.21 -4.66
CA VAL A 13 33.82 -31.10 -4.29
C VAL A 13 33.42 -32.57 -4.42
N LEU A 14 32.20 -32.94 -4.01
CA LEU A 14 31.70 -34.30 -4.16
C LEU A 14 31.56 -34.74 -5.62
N ILE A 15 31.14 -33.83 -6.52
CA ILE A 15 31.13 -34.08 -7.96
C ILE A 15 32.54 -34.36 -8.46
N ALA A 16 33.51 -33.50 -8.14
CA ALA A 16 34.89 -33.69 -8.55
C ALA A 16 35.50 -35.00 -8.02
N LEU A 17 35.22 -35.37 -6.76
CA LEU A 17 35.65 -36.64 -6.18
C LEU A 17 34.96 -37.84 -6.82
N SER A 18 33.68 -37.72 -7.18
CA SER A 18 32.95 -38.78 -7.89
C SER A 18 33.55 -39.07 -9.26
N GLU A 19 34.06 -38.05 -9.95
CA GLU A 19 34.75 -38.24 -11.23
C GLU A 19 36.10 -38.96 -11.12
N LEU A 20 36.77 -38.81 -9.97
CA LEU A 20 38.06 -39.42 -9.68
C LEU A 20 37.93 -40.88 -9.21
N ILE A 21 36.92 -41.18 -8.39
CA ILE A 21 36.76 -42.48 -7.73
C ILE A 21 35.95 -43.46 -8.59
N ILE A 22 34.99 -42.96 -9.38
CA ILE A 22 34.07 -43.83 -10.12
C ILE A 22 34.65 -44.18 -11.50
N PRO A 23 34.87 -45.48 -11.78
CA PRO A 23 35.38 -45.93 -13.08
C PRO A 23 34.42 -45.58 -14.22
N GLN A 24 34.98 -45.35 -15.41
CA GLN A 24 34.20 -44.96 -16.59
C GLN A 24 33.19 -46.05 -16.95
N GLY A 25 31.91 -45.68 -17.06
CA GLY A 25 30.82 -46.62 -17.35
C GLY A 25 29.43 -46.02 -17.11
N LYS A 26 28.37 -46.83 -17.26
CA LYS A 26 26.97 -46.39 -17.11
C LYS A 26 26.67 -45.82 -15.72
N LEU A 27 27.36 -46.32 -14.69
CA LEU A 27 27.22 -45.88 -13.31
C LEU A 27 27.71 -44.44 -13.09
N LYS A 28 28.79 -44.04 -13.78
CA LYS A 28 29.31 -42.67 -13.75
C LYS A 28 28.28 -41.67 -14.28
N SER A 29 27.60 -42.01 -15.37
CA SER A 29 26.54 -41.16 -15.94
C SER A 29 25.39 -40.94 -14.97
N VAL A 30 24.94 -42.00 -14.28
CA VAL A 30 23.82 -41.90 -13.35
C VAL A 30 24.19 -41.07 -12.12
N VAL A 31 25.38 -41.30 -11.56
CA VAL A 31 25.85 -40.58 -10.39
C VAL A 31 26.08 -39.09 -10.70
N ASN A 32 26.66 -38.77 -11.85
CA ASN A 32 26.83 -37.38 -12.28
C ASN A 32 25.48 -36.68 -12.44
N VAL A 33 24.47 -37.32 -13.04
CA VAL A 33 23.12 -36.74 -13.17
C VAL A 33 22.51 -36.44 -11.80
N ILE A 34 22.62 -37.37 -10.83
CA ILE A 34 22.09 -37.17 -9.47
C ILE A 34 22.77 -35.97 -8.81
N PHE A 35 24.11 -35.90 -8.84
CA PHE A 35 24.81 -34.78 -8.23
C PHE A 35 24.57 -33.44 -8.94
N THR A 36 24.41 -33.43 -10.26
CA THR A 36 24.03 -32.21 -11.00
C THR A 36 22.64 -31.73 -10.61
N VAL A 37 21.67 -32.62 -10.42
CA VAL A 37 20.33 -32.27 -9.93
C VAL A 37 20.40 -31.72 -8.50
N VAL A 38 21.18 -32.35 -7.62
CA VAL A 38 21.39 -31.84 -6.25
C VAL A 38 22.04 -30.45 -6.26
N LEU A 39 23.03 -30.23 -7.14
CA LEU A 39 23.67 -28.92 -7.30
C LEU A 39 22.68 -27.85 -7.81
N LEU A 40 21.86 -28.19 -8.80
CA LEU A 40 20.79 -27.30 -9.29
C LEU A 40 19.80 -26.96 -8.18
N ILE A 41 19.38 -27.95 -7.39
CA ILE A 41 18.50 -27.73 -6.23
C ILE A 41 19.21 -26.85 -5.20
N SER A 42 20.48 -27.08 -4.88
CA SER A 42 21.23 -26.21 -3.94
C SER A 42 21.36 -24.76 -4.43
N ILE A 43 21.38 -24.52 -5.74
CA ILE A 43 21.43 -23.18 -6.34
C ILE A 43 20.04 -22.51 -6.36
N ILE A 44 18.98 -23.29 -6.60
CA ILE A 44 17.59 -22.79 -6.70
C ILE A 44 16.91 -22.72 -5.31
N SER A 45 17.33 -23.53 -4.34
CA SER A 45 16.81 -23.54 -2.97
C SER A 45 16.79 -22.16 -2.31
N PRO A 46 17.84 -21.30 -2.42
CA PRO A 46 17.73 -19.95 -1.89
C PRO A 46 16.68 -19.11 -2.63
N ILE A 47 16.30 -19.41 -3.87
CA ILE A 47 15.22 -18.69 -4.58
C ILE A 47 13.85 -19.05 -4.01
N THR A 48 13.68 -20.27 -3.51
CA THR A 48 12.44 -20.73 -2.84
C THR A 48 12.40 -20.43 -1.35
N GLU A 49 13.57 -20.18 -0.72
CA GLU A 49 13.74 -19.75 0.67
C GLU A 49 14.03 -18.24 0.80
N ILE A 50 14.04 -17.48 -0.30
CA ILE A 50 13.88 -16.03 -0.19
C ILE A 50 12.48 -15.87 0.37
N ASP A 51 12.44 -15.60 1.67
CA ASP A 51 11.29 -15.01 2.32
C ASP A 51 11.01 -13.74 1.52
N LEU A 52 10.00 -13.79 0.66
CA LEU A 52 9.59 -12.64 -0.14
C LEU A 52 9.35 -11.46 0.79
N ASP A 53 8.96 -11.71 2.04
CA ASP A 53 8.84 -10.71 3.10
C ASP A 53 10.18 -10.08 3.52
N GLU A 54 11.30 -10.81 3.52
CA GLU A 54 12.64 -10.27 3.87
C GLU A 54 13.27 -9.52 2.68
N ALA A 55 13.07 -9.99 1.44
CA ALA A 55 13.46 -9.26 0.23
C ALA A 55 12.60 -8.01 -0.01
N ILE A 56 11.33 -8.07 0.38
CA ILE A 56 10.45 -6.90 0.48
C ILE A 56 10.83 -6.05 1.70
N SER A 57 11.46 -6.57 2.76
CA SER A 57 11.88 -5.76 3.92
C SER A 57 13.02 -4.78 3.64
N VAL A 58 13.85 -5.02 2.62
CA VAL A 58 14.80 -4.00 2.11
C VAL A 58 14.06 -2.88 1.36
N PHE A 59 12.86 -3.19 0.86
CA PHE A 59 11.86 -2.25 0.37
C PHE A 59 10.75 -1.97 1.40
N ASN A 60 10.92 -2.35 2.67
CA ASN A 60 10.12 -1.72 3.71
C ASN A 60 10.69 -0.33 3.76
N PRO A 61 9.95 0.72 3.40
CA PRO A 61 10.26 1.98 4.00
C PRO A 61 10.14 1.68 5.49
N THR A 62 11.29 1.57 6.19
CA THR A 62 11.37 2.12 7.54
C THR A 62 10.58 3.41 7.42
N GLU A 63 9.64 3.67 8.34
CA GLU A 63 8.98 4.95 8.52
C GLU A 63 10.06 6.02 8.74
N SER A 64 10.82 6.28 7.69
CA SER A 64 11.67 7.39 7.45
C SER A 64 10.59 8.37 7.10
N GLU A 65 10.21 9.18 8.09
CA GLU A 65 9.51 10.41 7.79
C GLU A 65 10.28 11.03 6.63
N VAL A 66 9.72 10.92 5.43
CA VAL A 66 10.15 11.72 4.30
C VAL A 66 9.74 13.10 4.76
N VAL A 67 10.66 13.77 5.46
CA VAL A 67 10.53 15.18 5.80
C VAL A 67 10.66 15.88 4.46
N LEU A 68 9.54 15.94 3.74
CA LEU A 68 9.36 16.87 2.67
C LEU A 68 9.69 18.24 3.26
N ASP A 69 10.55 18.99 2.59
CA ASP A 69 10.77 20.39 2.93
C ASP A 69 9.39 21.04 3.15
N GLY A 70 9.15 21.65 4.30
CA GLY A 70 7.79 21.98 4.75
C GLY A 70 7.02 22.85 3.75
N ASN A 71 7.74 23.55 2.86
CA ASN A 71 7.16 24.27 1.73
C ASN A 71 6.54 23.35 0.65
N ALA A 72 7.17 22.23 0.34
CA ALA A 72 6.67 21.24 -0.61
C ALA A 72 5.47 20.47 -0.04
N GLU A 73 5.50 20.09 1.24
CA GLU A 73 4.38 19.42 1.92
C GLU A 73 3.14 20.33 1.96
N ASN A 74 3.32 21.60 2.36
CA ASN A 74 2.24 22.58 2.38
C ASN A 74 1.67 22.83 0.98
N TYR A 75 2.53 22.90 -0.04
CA TYR A 75 2.09 23.07 -1.42
C TYR A 75 1.26 21.88 -1.91
N LEU A 76 1.74 20.64 -1.71
CA LEU A 76 0.99 19.44 -2.09
C LEU A 76 -0.33 19.34 -1.33
N THR A 77 -0.31 19.59 -0.02
CA THR A 77 -1.51 19.55 0.84
C THR A 77 -2.55 20.57 0.39
N SER A 78 -2.13 21.80 0.06
CA SER A 78 -3.05 22.82 -0.47
C SER A 78 -3.65 22.43 -1.82
N LYS A 79 -2.86 21.83 -2.72
CA LYS A 79 -3.36 21.36 -4.02
C LYS A 79 -4.35 20.22 -3.90
N ILE A 80 -4.10 19.27 -3.00
CA ILE A 80 -5.01 18.15 -2.73
C ILE A 80 -6.30 18.68 -2.10
N LYS A 81 -6.20 19.62 -1.16
CA LYS A 81 -7.35 20.30 -0.55
C LYS A 81 -8.21 21.00 -1.60
N ASP A 82 -7.60 21.84 -2.44
CA ASP A 82 -8.29 22.56 -3.52
C ASP A 82 -8.99 21.60 -4.50
N TYR A 83 -8.37 20.45 -4.80
CA TYR A 83 -8.95 19.43 -5.66
C TYR A 83 -10.21 18.83 -5.03
N TYR A 84 -10.14 18.37 -3.78
CA TYR A 84 -11.29 17.78 -3.10
C TYR A 84 -12.42 18.79 -2.87
N GLU A 85 -12.12 20.04 -2.51
CA GLU A 85 -13.14 21.08 -2.35
C GLU A 85 -13.94 21.31 -3.64
N LYS A 86 -13.26 21.32 -4.79
CA LYS A 86 -13.91 21.48 -6.10
C LYS A 86 -14.71 20.25 -6.49
N GLU A 87 -14.12 19.06 -6.37
CA GLU A 87 -14.79 17.80 -6.69
C GLU A 87 -16.04 17.59 -5.84
N PHE A 88 -15.95 17.82 -4.53
CA PHE A 88 -17.11 17.71 -3.63
C PHE A 88 -18.19 18.72 -3.97
N LYS A 89 -17.81 19.95 -4.35
CA LYS A 89 -18.79 20.95 -4.78
C LYS A 89 -19.52 20.52 -6.06
N ILE A 90 -18.82 19.90 -7.01
CA ILE A 90 -19.42 19.38 -8.25
C ILE A 90 -20.35 18.20 -7.94
N LYS A 91 -19.91 17.25 -7.10
CA LYS A 91 -20.73 16.10 -6.70
C LYS A 91 -22.02 16.52 -5.99
N LEU A 92 -21.93 17.45 -5.05
CA LEU A 92 -23.10 17.96 -4.33
C LEU A 92 -24.06 18.68 -5.27
N LEU A 93 -23.53 19.48 -6.21
CA LEU A 93 -24.36 20.15 -7.20
C LEU A 93 -25.09 19.17 -8.14
N GLY A 94 -24.49 18.01 -8.42
CA GLY A 94 -25.14 16.93 -9.18
C GLY A 94 -26.38 16.35 -8.52
N GLU A 95 -26.49 16.48 -7.19
CA GLU A 95 -27.61 16.03 -6.35
C GLU A 95 -28.47 17.22 -5.86
N ASP A 96 -28.42 18.36 -6.56
CA ASP A 96 -29.13 19.61 -6.22
C ASP A 96 -28.78 20.19 -4.83
N LEU A 97 -27.65 19.81 -4.22
CA LEU A 97 -27.14 20.40 -2.97
C LEU A 97 -26.18 21.54 -3.27
N VAL A 98 -26.56 22.77 -2.91
CA VAL A 98 -25.77 23.97 -3.19
C VAL A 98 -24.89 24.28 -1.99
N ALA A 99 -23.60 23.96 -2.10
CA ALA A 99 -22.61 24.36 -1.10
C ALA A 99 -22.04 25.76 -1.40
N GLU A 100 -22.21 26.69 -0.48
CA GLU A 100 -21.57 28.01 -0.54
C GLU A 100 -20.05 27.83 -0.42
N LYS A 101 -19.65 27.04 0.58
CA LYS A 101 -18.28 26.82 0.98
C LYS A 101 -18.08 25.37 1.40
N ILE A 102 -16.97 24.78 0.97
CA ILE A 102 -16.49 23.49 1.44
C ILE A 102 -15.08 23.72 1.95
N ILE A 103 -14.76 23.18 3.13
CA ILE A 103 -13.42 23.24 3.72
C ILE A 103 -12.99 21.81 3.97
N VAL A 104 -11.89 21.40 3.35
CA VAL A 104 -11.29 20.08 3.60
C VAL A 104 -10.04 20.22 4.45
N GLU A 105 -9.94 19.44 5.52
CA GLU A 105 -8.75 19.31 6.36
C GLU A 105 -8.04 18.00 6.04
N ILE A 106 -6.76 18.10 5.68
CA ILE A 106 -5.93 16.98 5.25
C ILE A 106 -4.71 16.93 6.13
N ASN A 107 -4.40 15.74 6.64
CA ASN A 107 -3.16 15.46 7.35
C ASN A 107 -2.53 14.21 6.75
N ARG A 108 -1.23 14.25 6.43
CA ARG A 108 -0.49 13.12 5.82
C ARG A 108 -1.23 12.45 4.64
N MET A 109 -1.82 13.26 3.76
CA MET A 109 -2.63 12.83 2.59
C MET A 109 -3.97 12.14 2.92
N GLU A 110 -4.38 12.08 4.18
CA GLU A 110 -5.70 11.58 4.58
C GLU A 110 -6.66 12.73 4.89
N ILE A 111 -7.91 12.59 4.46
CA ILE A 111 -8.97 13.54 4.84
C ILE A 111 -9.32 13.29 6.31
N MET A 112 -9.09 14.30 7.13
CA MET A 112 -9.41 14.31 8.55
C MET A 112 -10.82 14.81 8.78
N LYS A 113 -11.19 15.89 8.07
CA LYS A 113 -12.45 16.61 8.29
C LYS A 113 -12.92 17.30 7.03
N ILE A 114 -14.23 17.33 6.81
CA ILE A 114 -14.89 18.01 5.70
C ILE A 114 -16.01 18.86 6.30
N GLN A 115 -15.91 20.17 6.15
CA GLN A 115 -16.94 21.11 6.59
C GLN A 115 -17.68 21.64 5.37
N ILE A 116 -19.00 21.49 5.35
CA ILE A 116 -19.84 21.84 4.22
C ILE A 116 -20.88 22.85 4.68
N TYR A 117 -20.88 24.01 4.05
CA TYR A 117 -21.84 25.08 4.30
C TYR A 117 -22.86 25.07 3.17
N LEU A 118 -24.06 24.55 3.44
CA LEU A 118 -25.13 24.36 2.45
C LEU A 118 -26.08 25.56 2.47
N SER A 119 -26.28 26.18 1.31
CA SER A 119 -27.14 27.37 1.15
C SER A 119 -28.63 27.03 1.05
N ASN A 120 -28.98 25.78 0.74
CA ASN A 120 -30.35 25.36 0.41
C ASN A 120 -30.97 24.39 1.42
N LEU A 121 -30.44 24.30 2.64
CA LEU A 121 -31.05 23.47 3.68
C LEU A 121 -32.29 24.13 4.27
N VAL A 122 -33.43 23.45 4.18
CA VAL A 122 -34.66 23.82 4.90
C VAL A 122 -34.78 22.89 6.12
N ILE A 123 -34.08 23.23 7.22
CA ILE A 123 -34.25 22.52 8.50
C ILE A 123 -35.32 23.22 9.34
N PRO A 124 -36.42 22.55 9.70
CA PRO A 124 -37.32 23.05 10.73
C PRO A 124 -36.65 22.96 12.13
N GLU A 125 -36.58 24.08 12.86
CA GLU A 125 -35.87 24.28 14.15
C GLU A 125 -36.15 23.21 15.23
N ASN A 126 -37.30 22.52 15.19
CA ASN A 126 -37.70 21.56 16.23
C ASN A 126 -37.01 20.18 16.16
N ASN A 127 -36.16 19.90 15.15
CA ASN A 127 -35.50 18.60 14.98
C ASN A 127 -34.04 18.69 14.44
N GLU A 128 -33.35 19.79 14.72
CA GLU A 128 -32.01 20.09 14.17
C GLU A 128 -31.00 18.95 14.31
N HIS A 129 -30.89 18.33 15.48
CA HIS A 129 -29.87 17.29 15.72
C HIS A 129 -30.13 15.97 14.96
N ILE A 130 -31.40 15.55 14.86
CA ILE A 130 -31.76 14.32 14.12
C ILE A 130 -31.60 14.58 12.62
N ASN A 131 -31.99 15.76 12.16
CA ASN A 131 -31.91 16.13 10.76
C ASN A 131 -30.45 16.28 10.30
N ASN A 132 -29.58 16.89 11.12
CA ASN A 132 -28.16 17.03 10.79
C ASN A 132 -27.44 15.71 10.62
N ILE A 133 -27.69 14.70 11.47
CA ILE A 133 -27.06 13.38 11.34
C ILE A 133 -27.52 12.67 10.05
N VAL A 134 -28.81 12.78 9.71
CA VAL A 134 -29.35 12.17 8.49
C VAL A 134 -28.74 12.81 7.24
N ILE A 135 -28.66 14.15 7.22
CA ILE A 135 -28.08 14.88 6.09
C ILE A 135 -26.57 14.64 6.03
N GLN A 136 -25.88 14.57 7.16
CA GLN A 136 -24.46 14.21 7.25
C GLN A 136 -24.18 12.84 6.65
N ASN A 137 -24.99 11.84 6.98
CA ASN A 137 -24.87 10.50 6.41
C ASN A 137 -25.18 10.49 4.90
N TYR A 138 -26.21 11.21 4.48
CA TYR A 138 -26.57 11.33 3.06
C TYR A 138 -25.46 11.99 2.23
N VAL A 139 -24.92 13.10 2.74
CA VAL A 139 -23.79 13.80 2.10
C VAL A 139 -22.53 12.94 2.11
N ALA A 140 -22.25 12.22 3.20
CA ALA A 140 -21.12 11.32 3.26
C ALA A 140 -21.22 10.18 2.23
N GLU A 141 -22.43 9.65 1.99
CA GLU A 141 -22.68 8.65 0.95
C GLU A 141 -22.42 9.20 -0.45
N ILE A 142 -22.92 10.41 -0.78
CA ILE A 142 -22.65 11.08 -2.06
C ILE A 142 -21.14 11.29 -2.28
N LEU A 143 -20.44 11.70 -1.23
CA LEU A 143 -19.01 12.00 -1.30
C LEU A 143 -18.14 10.73 -1.26
N GLY A 144 -18.69 9.60 -0.81
CA GLY A 144 -17.99 8.33 -0.65
C GLY A 144 -16.99 8.34 0.52
N VAL A 145 -17.32 9.05 1.61
CA VAL A 145 -16.46 9.25 2.78
C VAL A 145 -17.14 8.78 4.06
N ASP A 146 -16.37 8.61 5.12
CA ASP A 146 -16.93 8.31 6.44
C ASP A 146 -17.76 9.49 6.96
N GLY A 147 -19.01 9.23 7.33
CA GLY A 147 -19.93 10.21 7.90
C GLY A 147 -19.35 10.92 9.11
N GLN A 148 -18.53 10.26 9.93
CA GLN A 148 -17.90 10.88 11.11
C GLN A 148 -16.94 12.02 10.77
N LYS A 149 -16.47 12.10 9.52
CA LYS A 149 -15.55 13.14 9.05
C LYS A 149 -16.28 14.34 8.45
N VAL A 150 -17.58 14.25 8.25
CA VAL A 150 -18.39 15.30 7.60
C VAL A 150 -19.10 16.13 8.65
N GLU A 151 -19.00 17.44 8.57
CA GLU A 151 -19.79 18.38 9.37
C GLU A 151 -20.58 19.29 8.44
N ILE A 152 -21.89 19.37 8.68
CA ILE A 152 -22.80 20.20 7.90
C ILE A 152 -23.18 21.43 8.70
N TYR A 153 -23.07 22.57 8.03
CA TYR A 153 -23.56 23.85 8.49
C TYR A 153 -24.59 24.36 7.48
N ALA A 154 -25.70 24.89 7.99
CA ALA A 154 -26.76 25.52 7.22
C ALA A 154 -26.95 26.97 7.69
#